data_AF-A0A914D678-F1
#
_entry.id   AF-A0A914D678-F1
#
_cell.length_a   1.000
_cell.length_b   1.000
_cell.length_c   1.000
_cell.angle_alpha   90.00
_cell.angle_beta   90.00
_cell.angle_gamma   90.00
#
_symmetry.space_group_name_H-M   'P 1'
#
loop_
_entity.id
_entity.type
_entity.pdbx_description
1 polymer ?
#
loop_
_entity_poly.entity_id
_entity_poly.type
_entity_poly.pdbx_seq_one_letter_code
_entity_poly.pdbx_strand_id
1 'polypeptide(L)'
;MHGSVRKLSTELKNAFMKNKNETFKVCLPALIYVIQNNLYYFALKHVDATLFSITYQLRILTTALLMVILLNKIFSGTQWAALFISLLGVILVQASSQTSGKAQEANPENSKQFLGLMTVLGMCWMSAFAGVYLEGVLKKSSCDIWLQNIRLSMITLPFALLTIAHDSSVISQYGFFYGWSPLVWVVSISGAVGGLIIAAVMKYADNIKKSFSTSVALGGTSILSILMGDSVFSFLLMFGVSLVMLSVFLYTLNPPGKQSDKIQPVETRDNSNTFLEESPTEFKKTTNENI
;
A
#
# COMPACT_ATOMS: atom_id res chain seq x y z
N MET A 1 -16.92 -6.97 32.02
CA MET A 1 -16.23 -7.67 30.92
C MET A 1 -17.16 -8.51 30.02
N HIS A 2 -18.21 -9.18 30.53
CA HIS A 2 -19.11 -10.05 29.73
C HIS A 2 -19.90 -9.35 28.59
N GLY A 3 -20.22 -8.05 28.71
CA GLY A 3 -20.90 -7.31 27.64
C GLY A 3 -20.01 -7.00 26.42
N SER A 4 -18.68 -6.97 26.59
CA SER A 4 -17.74 -6.62 25.52
C SER A 4 -17.51 -7.76 24.53
N VAL A 5 -17.46 -9.01 25.02
CA VAL A 5 -17.20 -10.19 24.19
C VAL A 5 -18.42 -10.56 23.35
N ARG A 6 -19.63 -10.45 23.91
CA ARG A 6 -20.87 -10.63 23.15
C ARG A 6 -21.04 -9.54 22.09
N LYS A 7 -20.77 -8.27 22.42
CA LYS A 7 -20.73 -7.19 21.42
C LYS A 7 -19.71 -7.46 20.32
N LEU A 8 -18.48 -7.87 20.67
CA LEU A 8 -17.45 -8.24 19.70
C LEU A 8 -17.93 -9.38 18.79
N SER A 9 -18.52 -10.44 19.35
CA SER A 9 -19.02 -11.58 18.58
C SER A 9 -20.17 -11.18 17.64
N THR A 10 -21.09 -10.32 18.09
CA THR A 10 -22.18 -9.79 17.26
C THR A 10 -21.65 -8.87 16.16
N GLU A 11 -20.69 -8.00 16.45
CA GLU A 11 -20.01 -7.16 15.46
C GLU A 11 -19.24 -7.99 14.43
N LEU A 12 -18.54 -9.04 14.86
CA LEU A 12 -17.84 -10.00 13.98
C LEU A 12 -18.82 -10.73 13.05
N LYS A 13 -19.93 -11.23 13.60
CA LYS A 13 -20.97 -11.92 12.84
C LYS A 13 -21.63 -10.97 11.83
N ASN A 14 -21.90 -9.74 12.23
CA ASN A 14 -22.46 -8.70 11.37
C ASN A 14 -21.47 -8.26 10.28
N ALA A 15 -20.18 -8.13 10.61
CA ALA A 15 -19.13 -7.76 9.67
C ALA A 15 -18.96 -8.78 8.53
N PHE A 16 -19.21 -10.07 8.81
CA PHE A 16 -19.11 -11.14 7.81
C PHE A 16 -20.43 -11.38 7.06
N MET A 17 -21.55 -11.49 7.78
CA MET A 17 -22.84 -11.87 7.18
C MET A 17 -23.52 -10.73 6.44
N LYS A 18 -23.39 -9.49 6.90
CA LYS A 18 -24.12 -8.37 6.31
C LYS A 18 -23.51 -7.92 4.96
N ASN A 19 -22.22 -8.17 4.73
CA ASN A 19 -21.48 -7.67 3.56
C ASN A 19 -20.60 -8.75 2.88
N LYS A 20 -21.16 -9.92 2.54
CA LYS A 20 -20.43 -11.01 1.86
C LYS A 20 -19.68 -10.56 0.60
N ASN A 21 -20.28 -9.68 -0.20
CA ASN A 21 -19.66 -9.14 -1.42
C ASN A 21 -18.42 -8.29 -1.13
N GLU A 22 -18.43 -7.51 -0.05
CA GLU A 22 -17.27 -6.71 0.37
C GLU A 22 -16.18 -7.62 0.94
N THR A 23 -16.56 -8.66 1.68
CA THR A 23 -15.62 -9.68 2.18
C THR A 23 -14.93 -10.40 1.03
N PHE A 24 -15.65 -10.75 -0.04
CA PHE A 24 -15.08 -11.39 -1.23
C PHE A 24 -14.08 -10.46 -1.95
N LYS A 25 -14.41 -9.17 -2.09
CA LYS A 25 -13.48 -8.19 -2.69
C LYS A 25 -12.21 -8.03 -1.85
N VAL A 26 -12.31 -8.02 -0.51
CA VAL A 26 -11.14 -7.88 0.38
C VAL A 26 -10.32 -9.18 0.46
N CYS A 27 -10.83 -10.31 -0.03
CA CYS A 27 -10.10 -11.58 -0.05
C CYS A 27 -8.83 -11.53 -0.93
N LEU A 28 -8.92 -10.91 -2.10
CA LEU A 28 -7.79 -10.77 -3.01
C LEU A 28 -6.61 -10.00 -2.39
N PRO A 29 -6.78 -8.77 -1.83
CA PRO A 29 -5.68 -8.09 -1.15
C PRO A 29 -5.20 -8.85 0.09
N ALA A 30 -6.06 -9.56 0.82
CA ALA A 30 -5.64 -10.40 1.94
C ALA A 30 -4.67 -11.51 1.51
N LEU A 31 -4.99 -12.25 0.43
CA LEU A 31 -4.13 -13.27 -0.14
C LEU A 31 -2.77 -12.69 -0.55
N ILE A 32 -2.79 -11.53 -1.22
CA ILE A 32 -1.58 -10.85 -1.66
C ILE A 32 -0.72 -10.45 -0.45
N TYR A 33 -1.31 -9.97 0.64
CA TYR A 33 -0.57 -9.63 1.85
C TYR A 33 0.04 -10.87 2.54
N VAL A 34 -0.64 -12.02 2.52
CA VAL A 34 -0.07 -13.29 3.03
C VAL A 34 1.16 -13.69 2.22
N ILE A 35 1.07 -13.62 0.89
CA ILE A 35 2.20 -13.94 0.00
C ILE A 35 3.35 -12.95 0.25
N GLN A 36 3.06 -11.65 0.34
CA GLN A 36 4.06 -10.63 0.63
C GLN A 36 4.77 -10.85 1.95
N ASN A 37 4.05 -11.23 3.02
CA ASN A 37 4.67 -11.50 4.31
C ASN A 37 5.67 -12.65 4.23
N ASN A 38 5.40 -13.69 3.43
CA ASN A 38 6.35 -14.78 3.21
C ASN A 38 7.54 -14.34 2.36
N LEU A 39 7.29 -13.60 1.28
CA LEU A 39 8.35 -13.05 0.42
C LEU A 39 9.23 -12.04 1.17
N TYR A 40 8.69 -11.31 2.14
CA TYR A 40 9.42 -10.41 3.02
C TYR A 40 10.53 -11.15 3.78
N TYR A 41 10.18 -12.25 4.45
CA TYR A 41 11.18 -13.06 5.15
C TYR A 41 12.15 -13.75 4.19
N PHE A 42 11.71 -14.13 3.00
CA PHE A 42 12.60 -14.66 1.97
C PHE A 42 13.62 -13.60 1.50
N ALA A 43 13.17 -12.36 1.24
CA ALA A 43 14.02 -11.27 0.79
C ALA A 43 15.06 -10.87 1.86
N LEU A 44 14.67 -10.80 3.14
CA LEU A 44 15.59 -10.49 4.25
C LEU A 44 16.71 -11.53 4.42
N LYS A 45 16.55 -12.75 3.92
CA LYS A 45 17.62 -13.78 3.93
C LYS A 45 18.70 -13.54 2.88
N HIS A 46 18.42 -12.70 1.89
CA HIS A 46 19.24 -12.53 0.69
C HIS A 46 19.66 -11.08 0.44
N VAL A 47 19.10 -10.13 1.19
CA VAL A 47 19.33 -8.68 1.04
C VAL A 47 19.46 -8.07 2.43
N ASP A 48 20.44 -7.19 2.62
CA ASP A 48 20.61 -6.44 3.87
C ASP A 48 19.43 -5.48 4.12
N ALA A 49 19.25 -5.07 5.37
CA ALA A 49 18.10 -4.26 5.78
C ALA A 49 18.05 -2.88 5.09
N THR A 50 19.20 -2.28 4.78
CA THR A 50 19.29 -0.98 4.11
C THR A 50 18.82 -1.09 2.67
N LEU A 51 19.42 -2.01 1.91
CA LEU A 51 19.08 -2.25 0.52
C LEU A 51 17.64 -2.73 0.37
N PHE A 52 17.15 -3.57 1.28
CA PHE A 52 15.75 -3.97 1.34
C PHE A 52 14.83 -2.76 1.52
N SER A 53 15.04 -1.95 2.56
CA SER A 53 14.16 -0.83 2.91
C SER A 53 14.10 0.22 1.81
N ILE A 54 15.25 0.53 1.21
CA ILE A 54 15.37 1.53 0.15
C ILE A 54 14.77 1.02 -1.16
N THR A 55 15.06 -0.23 -1.56
CA THR A 55 14.48 -0.82 -2.77
C THR A 55 12.96 -0.97 -2.64
N TYR A 56 12.46 -1.31 -1.45
CA TYR A 56 11.01 -1.39 -1.21
C TYR A 56 10.30 -0.05 -1.39
N GLN A 57 11.02 1.08 -1.34
CA GLN A 57 10.46 2.40 -1.61
C GLN A 57 10.04 2.59 -3.08
N LEU A 58 10.55 1.76 -4.01
CA LEU A 58 10.06 1.68 -5.39
C LEU A 58 8.57 1.35 -5.48
N ARG A 59 7.97 0.84 -4.39
CA ARG A 59 6.53 0.72 -4.26
C ARG A 59 5.80 2.01 -4.60
N ILE A 60 6.32 3.19 -4.25
CA ILE A 60 5.68 4.47 -4.60
C ILE A 60 5.57 4.61 -6.13
N LEU A 61 6.64 4.30 -6.86
CA LEU A 61 6.67 4.37 -8.31
C LEU A 61 5.67 3.39 -8.93
N THR A 62 5.71 2.11 -8.52
CA THR A 62 4.76 1.10 -9.02
C THR A 62 3.31 1.43 -8.69
N THR A 63 3.04 2.03 -7.51
CA THR A 63 1.71 2.48 -7.10
C THR A 63 1.23 3.63 -7.97
N ALA A 64 2.08 4.62 -8.25
CA ALA A 64 1.75 5.73 -9.12
C ALA A 64 1.42 5.24 -10.54
N LEU A 65 2.23 4.33 -11.10
CA LEU A 65 1.96 3.71 -12.41
C LEU A 65 0.60 3.00 -12.43
N LEU A 66 0.32 2.17 -11.43
CA LEU A 66 -0.95 1.45 -11.34
C LEU A 66 -2.13 2.41 -11.08
N MET A 67 -1.94 3.51 -10.36
CA MET A 67 -2.97 4.55 -10.19
C MET A 67 -3.31 5.26 -11.51
N VAL A 68 -2.31 5.50 -12.37
CA VAL A 68 -2.54 6.06 -13.71
C VAL A 68 -3.27 5.05 -14.58
N ILE A 69 -2.79 3.80 -14.64
CA ILE A 69 -3.31 2.77 -15.54
C ILE A 69 -4.71 2.28 -15.13
N LEU A 70 -4.93 1.99 -13.84
CA LEU A 70 -6.16 1.36 -13.35
C LEU A 70 -7.22 2.38 -12.93
N LEU A 71 -6.81 3.54 -12.41
CA LEU A 71 -7.72 4.54 -11.84
C LEU A 71 -7.73 5.86 -12.64
N ASN A 72 -7.02 5.95 -13.78
CA ASN A 72 -6.94 7.14 -14.62
C ASN A 72 -6.59 8.42 -13.85
N LYS A 73 -5.76 8.31 -12.80
CA LYS A 73 -5.32 9.49 -12.03
C LYS A 73 -4.31 10.31 -12.81
N ILE A 74 -4.43 11.64 -12.66
CA ILE A 74 -3.51 12.61 -13.25
C ILE A 74 -2.48 13.02 -12.20
N PHE A 75 -1.21 12.98 -12.57
CA PHE A 75 -0.10 13.38 -11.70
C PHE A 75 0.57 14.65 -12.22
N SER A 76 1.01 15.51 -11.31
CA SER A 76 1.77 16.73 -11.62
C SER A 76 3.20 16.41 -12.06
N GLY A 77 3.84 17.34 -12.76
CA GLY A 77 5.27 17.22 -13.11
C GLY A 77 6.17 17.08 -11.87
N THR A 78 5.83 17.75 -10.76
CA THR A 78 6.56 17.63 -9.48
C THR A 78 6.45 16.23 -8.87
N GLN A 79 5.30 15.57 -9.01
CA GLN A 79 5.12 14.18 -8.56
C GLN A 79 5.97 13.23 -9.40
N TRP A 80 5.95 13.36 -10.72
CA TRP A 80 6.80 12.56 -11.60
C TRP A 80 8.28 12.77 -11.30
N ALA A 81 8.72 14.02 -11.11
CA ALA A 81 10.09 14.33 -10.72
C ALA A 81 10.47 13.64 -9.40
N ALA A 82 9.60 13.66 -8.38
CA ALA A 82 9.83 12.93 -7.14
C ALA A 82 10.01 11.42 -7.38
N LEU A 83 9.18 10.80 -8.23
CA LEU A 83 9.31 9.38 -8.56
C LEU A 83 10.65 9.05 -9.25
N PHE A 84 11.10 9.90 -10.19
CA PHE A 84 12.39 9.73 -10.84
C PHE A 84 13.56 9.89 -9.86
N ILE A 85 13.48 10.85 -8.93
CA ILE A 85 14.47 11.01 -7.86
C ILE A 85 14.54 9.75 -6.97
N SER A 86 13.40 9.12 -6.67
CA SER A 86 13.35 7.84 -5.93
C SER A 86 14.12 6.75 -6.67
N LEU A 87 13.85 6.62 -7.97
CA LEU A 87 14.48 5.61 -8.81
C LEU A 87 16.00 5.81 -8.87
N LEU A 88 16.46 7.05 -9.06
CA LEU A 88 17.87 7.39 -9.04
C LEU A 88 18.51 7.06 -7.68
N GLY A 89 17.86 7.43 -6.58
CA GLY A 89 18.36 7.12 -5.23
C GLY A 89 18.54 5.62 -5.00
N VAL A 90 17.56 4.81 -5.44
CA VAL A 90 17.64 3.34 -5.36
C VAL A 90 18.76 2.78 -6.22
N ILE A 91 18.94 3.29 -7.44
CA ILE A 91 20.04 2.88 -8.34
C ILE A 91 21.40 3.19 -7.71
N LEU A 92 21.56 4.36 -7.09
CA LEU A 92 22.81 4.73 -6.42
C LEU A 92 23.12 3.85 -5.21
N VAL A 93 22.11 3.50 -4.41
CA VAL A 93 22.29 2.56 -3.28
C VAL A 93 22.68 1.16 -3.79
N GLN A 94 22.06 0.68 -4.87
CA GLN A 94 22.45 -0.58 -5.50
C GLN A 94 23.89 -0.55 -6.02
N ALA A 95 24.28 0.53 -6.70
CA ALA A 95 25.64 0.72 -7.19
C ALA A 95 26.66 0.71 -6.03
N SER A 96 26.34 1.41 -4.93
CA SER A 96 27.20 1.44 -3.73
C SER A 96 27.38 0.07 -3.08
N SER A 97 26.35 -0.77 -3.15
CA SER A 97 26.38 -2.14 -2.60
C SER A 97 27.31 -3.04 -3.44
N GLN A 98 27.30 -2.88 -4.77
CA GLN A 98 28.18 -3.63 -5.68
C GLN A 98 29.66 -3.19 -5.57
N THR A 99 29.93 -1.91 -5.31
CA THR A 99 31.30 -1.40 -5.16
C THR A 99 31.94 -1.75 -3.82
N SER A 100 31.13 -1.97 -2.78
CA SER A 100 31.62 -2.26 -1.42
C SER A 100 31.90 -3.76 -1.19
N GLY A 101 31.42 -4.63 -2.07
CA GLY A 101 31.82 -6.04 -2.13
C GLY A 101 33.16 -6.18 -2.85
N LYS A 102 34.12 -6.93 -2.26
CA LYS A 102 35.43 -7.21 -2.86
C LYS A 102 35.30 -7.66 -4.32
N ALA A 103 36.23 -7.21 -5.16
CA ALA A 103 36.36 -7.46 -6.58
C ALA A 103 35.70 -8.76 -7.08
N GLN A 104 34.62 -8.58 -7.84
CA GLN A 104 34.18 -9.33 -9.02
C GLN A 104 34.88 -10.68 -9.28
N GLU A 105 34.52 -11.70 -8.49
CA GLU A 105 34.54 -13.09 -8.95
C GLU A 105 33.09 -13.56 -9.13
N ALA A 106 32.86 -14.42 -10.12
CA ALA A 106 31.56 -15.03 -10.42
C ALA A 106 31.16 -16.01 -9.29
N ASN A 107 30.76 -15.47 -8.15
CA ASN A 107 30.45 -16.21 -6.95
C ASN A 107 28.92 -16.51 -6.90
N PRO A 108 28.47 -17.71 -6.51
CA PRO A 108 27.06 -18.03 -6.22
C PRO A 108 26.32 -17.04 -5.30
N GLU A 109 27.05 -16.24 -4.52
CA GLU A 109 26.50 -15.17 -3.67
C GLU A 109 25.79 -14.06 -4.48
N ASN A 110 26.33 -13.67 -5.64
CA ASN A 110 25.74 -12.63 -6.49
C ASN A 110 24.39 -13.08 -7.07
N SER A 111 24.25 -14.38 -7.36
CA SER A 111 22.99 -14.97 -7.84
C SER A 111 21.90 -14.92 -6.76
N LYS A 112 22.27 -15.17 -5.50
CA LYS A 112 21.33 -15.10 -4.37
C LYS A 112 20.90 -13.68 -4.06
N GLN A 113 21.82 -12.71 -4.10
CA GLN A 113 21.47 -11.30 -3.89
C GLN A 113 20.58 -10.76 -5.01
N PHE A 114 20.84 -11.14 -6.27
CA PHE A 114 19.96 -10.81 -7.40
C PHE A 114 18.56 -11.42 -7.21
N LEU A 115 18.46 -12.67 -6.77
CA LEU A 115 17.20 -13.32 -6.45
C LEU A 115 16.44 -12.58 -5.33
N GLY A 116 17.15 -12.14 -4.30
CA GLY A 116 16.61 -11.29 -3.24
C GLY A 116 16.05 -9.97 -3.79
N LEU A 117 16.82 -9.28 -4.64
CA LEU A 117 16.40 -8.02 -5.27
C LEU A 117 15.15 -8.20 -6.15
N MET A 118 15.13 -9.24 -6.99
CA MET A 118 13.96 -9.56 -7.83
C MET A 118 12.74 -9.88 -6.97
N THR A 119 12.93 -10.52 -5.82
CA THR A 119 11.86 -10.76 -4.85
C THR A 119 11.29 -9.44 -4.33
N VAL A 120 12.14 -8.49 -3.92
CA VAL A 120 11.68 -7.16 -3.45
C VAL A 120 10.93 -6.41 -4.55
N LEU A 121 11.40 -6.46 -5.79
CA LEU A 121 10.69 -5.85 -6.92
C LEU A 121 9.30 -6.48 -7.14
N GLY A 122 9.20 -7.82 -7.09
CA GLY A 122 7.93 -8.53 -7.15
C GLY A 122 6.99 -8.13 -6.01
N MET A 123 7.52 -8.00 -4.79
CA MET A 123 6.77 -7.52 -3.63
C MET A 123 6.26 -6.09 -3.82
N CYS A 124 7.05 -5.19 -4.43
CA CYS A 124 6.62 -3.82 -4.72
C CYS A 124 5.38 -3.80 -5.63
N TRP A 125 5.40 -4.58 -6.71
CA TRP A 125 4.27 -4.69 -7.64
C TRP A 125 3.03 -5.29 -6.98
N MET A 126 3.19 -6.37 -6.23
CA MET A 126 2.09 -6.97 -5.49
C MET A 126 1.51 -5.98 -4.47
N SER A 127 2.35 -5.23 -3.77
CA SER A 127 1.94 -4.28 -2.72
C SER A 127 1.20 -3.09 -3.31
N ALA A 128 1.72 -2.55 -4.41
CA ALA A 128 1.10 -1.49 -5.18
C ALA A 128 -0.26 -1.94 -5.72
N PHE A 129 -0.35 -3.13 -6.32
CA PHE A 129 -1.59 -3.66 -6.86
C PHE A 129 -2.65 -3.86 -5.76
N ALA A 130 -2.29 -4.52 -4.65
CA ALA A 130 -3.21 -4.70 -3.53
C ALA A 130 -3.68 -3.36 -2.95
N GLY A 131 -2.77 -2.39 -2.81
CA GLY A 131 -3.09 -1.05 -2.30
C GLY A 131 -4.04 -0.27 -3.23
N VAL A 132 -3.76 -0.25 -4.53
CA VAL A 132 -4.59 0.43 -5.55
C VAL A 132 -5.96 -0.24 -5.67
N TYR A 133 -5.99 -1.57 -5.70
CA TYR A 133 -7.23 -2.35 -5.71
C TYR A 133 -8.06 -2.05 -4.46
N LEU A 134 -7.42 -2.06 -3.30
CA LEU A 134 -8.07 -1.76 -2.03
C LEU A 134 -8.55 -0.31 -2.00
N GLU A 135 -7.81 0.69 -2.52
CA GLU A 135 -8.31 2.07 -2.64
C GLU A 135 -9.56 2.14 -3.54
N GLY A 136 -9.58 1.42 -4.66
CA GLY A 136 -10.73 1.36 -5.56
C GLY A 136 -11.96 0.69 -4.97
N VAL A 137 -11.77 -0.34 -4.14
CA VAL A 137 -12.85 -1.06 -3.43
C VAL A 137 -13.32 -0.32 -2.18
N LEU A 138 -12.39 0.17 -1.35
CA LEU A 138 -12.68 0.82 -0.06
C LEU A 138 -13.31 2.19 -0.22
N LYS A 139 -13.03 2.95 -1.29
CA LYS A 139 -13.72 4.23 -1.54
C LYS A 139 -15.24 4.09 -1.69
N LYS A 140 -15.75 2.87 -1.88
CA LYS A 140 -17.18 2.55 -1.96
C LYS A 140 -17.75 1.95 -0.66
N SER A 141 -16.93 1.78 0.38
CA SER A 141 -17.28 1.05 1.61
C SER A 141 -17.26 1.98 2.82
N SER A 142 -18.40 2.16 3.51
CA SER A 142 -18.54 2.95 4.74
C SER A 142 -18.05 2.23 6.01
N CYS A 143 -17.21 1.20 5.85
CA CYS A 143 -16.78 0.35 6.95
C CYS A 143 -15.65 0.98 7.76
N ASP A 144 -15.71 0.91 9.10
CA ASP A 144 -14.63 1.39 9.98
C ASP A 144 -13.32 0.65 9.72
N ILE A 145 -12.19 1.37 9.80
CA ILE A 145 -10.85 0.87 9.49
C ILE A 145 -10.45 -0.27 10.43
N TRP A 146 -10.84 -0.22 11.71
CA TRP A 146 -10.56 -1.31 12.65
C TRP A 146 -11.31 -2.59 12.28
N LEU A 147 -12.55 -2.46 11.83
CA LEU A 147 -13.36 -3.58 11.37
C LEU A 147 -12.79 -4.18 10.07
N GLN A 148 -12.27 -3.34 9.18
CA GLN A 148 -11.55 -3.80 7.99
C GLN A 148 -10.27 -4.54 8.35
N ASN A 149 -9.51 -4.06 9.34
CA ASN A 149 -8.30 -4.74 9.82
C ASN A 149 -8.62 -6.12 10.42
N ILE A 150 -9.67 -6.21 11.25
CA ILE A 150 -10.17 -7.48 11.79
C ILE A 150 -10.61 -8.42 10.66
N ARG A 151 -11.37 -7.91 9.68
CA ARG A 151 -11.80 -8.70 8.51
C ARG A 151 -10.61 -9.25 7.74
N LEU A 152 -9.59 -8.43 7.51
CA LEU A 152 -8.37 -8.83 6.82
C LEU A 152 -7.66 -9.95 7.60
N SER A 153 -7.46 -9.79 8.92
CA SER A 153 -6.83 -10.80 9.77
C SER A 153 -7.62 -12.12 9.83
N MET A 154 -8.96 -12.05 9.81
CA MET A 154 -9.77 -13.28 9.76
C MET A 154 -9.63 -14.01 8.43
N ILE A 155 -9.50 -13.30 7.32
CA ILE A 155 -9.29 -13.91 6.00
C ILE A 155 -7.89 -14.53 5.90
N THR A 156 -6.87 -13.96 6.57
CA THR A 156 -5.51 -14.52 6.56
C THR A 156 -5.36 -15.75 7.47
N LEU A 157 -6.23 -15.93 8.47
CA LEU A 157 -6.16 -17.03 9.43
C LEU A 157 -6.23 -18.44 8.78
N PRO A 158 -7.15 -18.75 7.84
CA PRO A 158 -7.14 -20.01 7.11
C PRO A 158 -5.82 -20.27 6.38
N PHE A 159 -5.20 -19.24 5.79
CA PHE A 159 -3.91 -19.41 5.12
C PHE A 159 -2.80 -19.75 6.11
N ALA A 160 -2.79 -19.12 7.28
CA ALA A 160 -1.85 -19.48 8.35
C ALA A 160 -2.04 -20.94 8.81
N LEU A 161 -3.29 -21.40 8.94
CA LEU A 161 -3.58 -22.80 9.26
C LEU A 161 -3.14 -23.77 8.16
N LEU A 162 -3.27 -23.39 6.89
CA LEU A 162 -2.76 -24.18 5.76
C LEU A 162 -1.23 -24.28 5.78
N THR A 163 -0.52 -23.21 6.13
CA THR A 163 0.95 -23.26 6.31
C THR A 163 1.34 -24.22 7.43
N ILE A 164 0.63 -24.18 8.56
CA ILE A 164 0.84 -25.13 9.67
C ILE A 164 0.54 -26.58 9.22
N ALA A 165 -0.51 -26.78 8.43
CA ALA A 165 -0.86 -28.10 7.92
C ALA A 165 0.18 -28.64 6.92
N HIS A 166 0.74 -27.76 6.08
CA HIS A 166 1.81 -28.12 5.15
C HIS A 166 3.07 -28.61 5.88
N ASP A 167 3.44 -27.97 6.99
CA ASP A 167 4.62 -28.32 7.79
C ASP A 167 4.28 -29.27 8.96
N SER A 168 3.12 -29.92 8.92
CA SER A 168 2.60 -30.74 10.02
C SER A 168 3.49 -31.93 10.39
N SER A 169 4.16 -32.55 9.42
CA SER A 169 5.10 -33.66 9.66
C SER A 169 6.30 -33.22 10.50
N VAL A 170 6.85 -32.05 10.21
CA VAL A 170 7.98 -31.45 10.95
C VAL A 170 7.52 -31.04 12.34
N ILE A 171 6.34 -30.41 12.44
CA ILE A 171 5.75 -29.98 13.73
C ILE A 171 5.46 -31.18 14.64
N SER A 172 4.98 -32.29 14.09
CA SER A 172 4.72 -33.50 14.87
C SER A 172 5.99 -34.16 15.39
N GLN A 173 7.11 -34.01 14.67
CA GLN A 173 8.39 -34.64 15.05
C GLN A 173 9.16 -33.81 16.09
N TYR A 174 9.20 -32.48 15.94
CA TYR A 174 10.04 -31.61 16.77
C TYR A 174 9.25 -30.69 17.72
N GLY A 175 7.93 -30.60 17.54
CA GLY A 175 7.06 -29.68 18.26
C GLY A 175 6.88 -28.34 17.55
N PHE A 176 5.75 -27.67 17.79
CA PHE A 176 5.38 -26.41 17.12
C PHE A 176 6.38 -25.27 17.40
N PHE A 177 6.90 -25.20 18.61
CA PHE A 177 7.84 -24.15 19.04
C PHE A 177 9.30 -24.54 18.86
N TYR A 178 9.59 -25.58 18.07
CA TYR A 178 10.96 -25.96 17.79
C TYR A 178 11.70 -24.84 17.05
N GLY A 179 12.90 -24.48 17.53
CA GLY A 179 13.71 -23.40 16.95
C GLY A 179 13.26 -21.97 17.31
N TRP A 180 12.25 -21.80 18.18
CA TRP A 180 11.85 -20.47 18.65
C TRP A 180 12.87 -19.91 19.64
N SER A 181 13.62 -18.92 19.21
CA SER A 181 14.49 -18.13 20.07
C SER A 181 13.75 -16.89 20.61
N PRO A 182 14.26 -16.22 21.66
CA PRO A 182 13.72 -14.93 22.11
C PRO A 182 13.63 -13.89 20.97
N LEU A 183 14.54 -13.95 20.00
CA LEU A 183 14.53 -13.05 18.83
C LEU A 183 13.30 -13.30 17.94
N VAL A 184 12.90 -14.56 17.74
CA VAL A 184 11.68 -14.91 16.99
C VAL A 184 10.45 -14.31 17.66
N TRP A 185 10.38 -14.36 18.99
CA TRP A 185 9.30 -13.70 19.75
C TRP A 185 9.30 -12.19 19.55
N VAL A 186 10.47 -11.54 19.66
CA VAL A 186 10.60 -10.09 19.46
C VAL A 186 10.16 -9.69 18.05
N VAL A 187 10.61 -10.39 17.01
CA VAL A 187 10.24 -10.10 15.62
C VAL A 187 8.74 -10.34 15.38
N SER A 188 8.18 -11.42 15.92
CA SER A 188 6.75 -11.76 15.76
C SER A 188 5.85 -10.74 16.44
N ILE A 189 6.17 -10.36 17.68
CA ILE A 189 5.42 -9.33 18.43
C ILE A 189 5.58 -7.97 17.76
N SER A 190 6.79 -7.61 17.33
CA SER A 190 7.05 -6.36 16.62
C SER A 190 6.28 -6.28 15.29
N GLY A 191 6.18 -7.39 14.56
CA GLY A 191 5.38 -7.48 13.35
C GLY A 191 3.88 -7.27 13.61
N ALA A 192 3.34 -7.90 14.66
CA ALA A 192 1.95 -7.74 15.05
C ALA A 192 1.63 -6.29 15.49
N VAL A 193 2.48 -5.72 16.35
CA VAL A 193 2.37 -4.32 16.80
C VAL A 193 2.53 -3.36 15.61
N GLY A 194 3.49 -3.62 14.73
CA GLY A 194 3.72 -2.84 13.51
C GLY A 194 2.49 -2.81 12.60
N GLY A 195 1.81 -3.94 12.40
CA GLY A 195 0.55 -3.99 11.65
C GLY A 195 -0.55 -3.13 12.26
N LEU A 196 -0.71 -3.15 13.58
CA LEU A 196 -1.67 -2.29 14.30
C LEU A 196 -1.30 -0.81 14.22
N ILE A 197 -0.01 -0.47 14.34
CA ILE A 197 0.49 0.90 14.19
C ILE A 197 0.20 1.40 12.78
N ILE A 198 0.44 0.60 11.73
CA ILE A 198 0.14 1.00 10.35
C ILE A 198 -1.36 1.29 10.18
N ALA A 199 -2.24 0.46 10.74
CA ALA A 199 -3.69 0.71 10.73
C ALA A 199 -4.06 1.99 11.48
N ALA A 200 -3.46 2.24 12.65
CA ALA A 200 -3.68 3.46 13.43
C ALA A 200 -3.18 4.71 12.69
N VAL A 201 -1.99 4.66 12.08
CA VAL A 201 -1.42 5.76 11.28
C VAL A 201 -2.32 6.07 10.09
N MET A 202 -2.88 5.06 9.42
CA MET A 202 -3.86 5.30 8.33
C MET A 202 -5.15 5.95 8.80
N LYS A 203 -5.54 5.74 10.08
CA LYS A 203 -6.78 6.31 10.64
C LYS A 203 -6.58 7.72 11.21
N TYR A 204 -5.45 7.99 11.86
CA TYR A 204 -5.27 9.19 12.70
C TYR A 204 -4.16 10.12 12.22
N ALA A 205 -3.27 9.68 11.34
CA ALA A 205 -2.18 10.51 10.86
C ALA A 205 -2.45 11.02 9.44
N ASP A 206 -2.03 12.27 9.20
CA ASP A 206 -1.99 12.81 7.85
C ASP A 206 -0.90 12.12 7.04
N ASN A 207 -1.05 12.10 5.72
CA ASN A 207 -0.06 11.53 4.82
C ASN A 207 1.34 12.13 5.03
N ILE A 208 1.44 13.41 5.38
CA ILE A 208 2.69 14.11 5.69
C ILE A 208 3.40 13.50 6.91
N LYS A 209 2.67 13.29 8.02
CA LYS A 209 3.24 12.71 9.26
C LYS A 209 3.71 11.28 9.02
N LYS A 210 2.92 10.49 8.30
CA LYS A 210 3.27 9.12 7.90
C LYS A 210 4.56 9.08 7.07
N SER A 211 4.68 9.99 6.12
CA SER A 211 5.85 10.11 5.24
C SER A 211 7.10 10.52 6.01
N PHE A 212 6.98 11.51 6.90
CA PHE A 212 8.08 11.92 7.77
C PHE A 212 8.61 10.75 8.61
N SER A 213 7.72 9.99 9.27
CA SER A 213 8.13 8.80 10.03
C SER A 213 8.82 7.75 9.16
N THR A 214 8.37 7.60 7.91
CA THR A 214 8.98 6.67 6.95
C THR A 214 10.39 7.12 6.57
N SER A 215 10.61 8.41 6.29
CA SER A 215 11.94 8.94 5.97
C SER A 215 12.92 8.79 7.15
N VAL A 216 12.46 9.05 8.38
CA VAL A 216 13.27 8.82 9.59
C VAL A 216 13.63 7.34 9.73
N ALA A 217 12.69 6.43 9.46
CA ALA A 217 12.95 5.00 9.49
C ALA A 217 13.98 4.58 8.42
N LEU A 218 13.91 5.12 7.19
CA LEU A 218 14.89 4.81 6.13
C LEU A 218 16.32 5.23 6.52
N GLY A 219 16.48 6.48 6.98
CA GLY A 219 17.78 6.97 7.47
C GLY A 219 18.27 6.18 8.69
N GLY A 220 17.38 5.92 9.65
CA GLY A 220 17.69 5.12 10.84
C GLY A 220 18.14 3.70 10.50
N THR A 221 17.44 3.00 9.61
CA THR A 221 17.84 1.67 9.15
C THR A 221 19.22 1.71 8.49
N SER A 222 19.50 2.69 7.63
CA SER A 222 20.83 2.80 7.01
C SER A 222 21.96 3.01 8.03
N ILE A 223 21.75 3.88 9.02
CA ILE A 223 22.74 4.16 10.06
C ILE A 223 22.94 2.92 10.93
N LEU A 224 21.85 2.26 11.33
CA LEU A 224 21.91 1.08 12.18
C LEU A 224 22.63 -0.08 11.47
N SER A 225 22.35 -0.32 10.18
CA SER A 225 23.06 -1.34 9.40
C SER A 225 24.56 -1.07 9.28
N ILE A 226 24.97 0.20 9.18
CA ILE A 226 26.39 0.58 9.17
C ILE A 226 27.03 0.30 10.54
N LEU A 227 26.34 0.63 11.64
CA LEU A 227 26.83 0.38 12.99
C LEU A 227 26.91 -1.11 13.34
N MET A 228 25.98 -1.92 12.83
CA MET A 228 25.97 -3.37 12.99
C MET A 228 27.02 -4.08 12.13
N GLY A 229 27.61 -3.38 11.14
CA GLY A 229 28.59 -3.94 10.22
C GLY A 229 27.99 -4.68 9.02
N ASP A 230 26.67 -4.64 8.85
CA ASP A 230 25.96 -5.26 7.71
C ASP A 230 26.16 -4.48 6.40
N SER A 231 26.42 -3.16 6.49
CA SER A 231 26.67 -2.29 5.35
C SER A 231 27.95 -1.48 5.54
N VAL A 232 28.75 -1.34 4.49
CA VAL A 232 29.95 -0.49 4.51
C VAL A 232 29.54 0.97 4.35
N PHE A 233 30.13 1.86 5.17
CA PHE A 233 29.94 3.30 4.99
C PHE A 233 30.46 3.74 3.62
N SER A 234 29.58 4.35 2.83
CA SER A 234 29.92 4.91 1.52
C SER A 234 29.19 6.23 1.32
N PHE A 235 29.89 7.23 0.79
CA PHE A 235 29.26 8.51 0.41
C PHE A 235 28.15 8.31 -0.62
N LEU A 236 28.32 7.33 -1.52
CA LEU A 236 27.33 7.00 -2.54
C LEU A 236 26.06 6.42 -1.91
N LEU A 237 26.20 5.59 -0.88
CA LEU A 237 25.09 5.02 -0.12
C LEU A 237 24.31 6.14 0.59
N MET A 238 25.01 7.00 1.33
CA MET A 238 24.37 8.11 2.05
C MET A 238 23.65 9.08 1.10
N PHE A 239 24.27 9.41 -0.03
CA PHE A 239 23.64 10.26 -1.03
C PHE A 239 22.40 9.60 -1.65
N GLY A 240 22.47 8.30 -1.96
CA GLY A 240 21.32 7.54 -2.44
C GLY A 240 20.16 7.50 -1.44
N VAL A 241 20.42 7.22 -0.15
CA VAL A 241 19.40 7.25 0.91
C VAL A 241 18.76 8.64 1.00
N SER A 242 19.59 9.70 0.91
CA SER A 242 19.13 11.09 0.97
C SER A 242 18.17 11.43 -0.17
N LEU A 243 18.46 11.00 -1.40
CA LEU A 243 17.57 11.20 -2.55
C LEU A 243 16.23 10.47 -2.36
N VAL A 244 16.26 9.23 -1.84
CA VAL A 244 15.02 8.49 -1.59
C VAL A 244 14.18 9.16 -0.49
N MET A 245 14.80 9.63 0.60
CA MET A 245 14.11 10.40 1.63
C MET A 245 13.50 11.70 1.08
N LEU A 246 14.24 12.43 0.25
CA LEU A 246 13.77 13.65 -0.40
C LEU A 246 12.60 13.36 -1.35
N SER A 247 12.68 12.30 -2.15
CA SER A 247 11.61 11.87 -3.03
C SER A 247 10.31 11.58 -2.26
N VAL A 248 10.41 10.80 -1.18
CA VAL A 248 9.27 10.45 -0.32
C VAL A 248 8.60 11.71 0.22
N PHE A 249 9.40 12.69 0.66
CA PHE A 249 8.90 13.96 1.16
C PHE A 249 8.24 14.80 0.05
N LEU A 250 8.90 14.99 -1.10
CA LEU A 250 8.40 15.75 -2.25
C LEU A 250 7.08 15.18 -2.80
N TYR A 251 7.00 13.85 -2.93
CA TYR A 251 5.81 13.15 -3.39
C TYR A 251 4.64 13.34 -2.41
N THR A 252 4.93 13.39 -1.11
CA THR A 252 3.88 13.53 -0.08
C THR A 252 3.36 14.95 0.06
N LEU A 253 4.22 15.96 -0.13
CA LEU A 253 3.82 17.37 -0.13
C LEU A 253 2.93 17.72 -1.33
N ASN A 254 3.05 16.99 -2.43
CA ASN A 254 2.26 17.16 -3.63
C ASN A 254 1.36 15.92 -3.82
N PRO A 255 0.25 15.76 -3.08
CA PRO A 255 -0.66 14.64 -3.32
C PRO A 255 -1.33 14.76 -4.71
N PRO A 256 -1.57 13.63 -5.43
CA PRO A 256 -2.29 13.67 -6.70
C PRO A 256 -3.66 14.30 -6.51
N GLY A 257 -3.98 15.29 -7.34
CA GLY A 257 -5.23 16.03 -7.25
C GLY A 257 -6.43 15.08 -7.28
N LYS A 258 -7.41 15.32 -6.40
CA LYS A 258 -8.71 14.63 -6.53
C LYS A 258 -9.26 14.97 -7.90
N GLN A 259 -9.63 13.96 -8.70
CA GLN A 259 -10.46 14.17 -9.89
C GLN A 259 -11.66 15.02 -9.43
N SER A 260 -11.75 16.25 -9.93
CA SER A 260 -12.98 16.99 -9.86
C SER A 260 -13.98 16.19 -10.68
N ASP A 261 -14.96 15.57 -10.03
CA ASP A 261 -16.17 15.10 -10.68
C ASP A 261 -16.80 16.32 -11.36
N LYS A 262 -16.41 16.61 -12.60
CA LYS A 262 -17.22 17.42 -13.51
C LYS A 262 -18.38 16.54 -13.95
N ILE A 263 -19.28 16.24 -13.03
CA ILE A 263 -20.66 15.94 -13.38
C ILE A 263 -21.20 17.29 -13.83
N GLN A 264 -21.18 17.54 -15.15
CA GLN A 264 -22.06 18.56 -15.71
C GLN A 264 -23.49 18.14 -15.30
N PRO A 265 -24.33 19.04 -14.76
CA PRO A 265 -25.73 18.73 -14.61
C PRO A 265 -26.24 18.36 -16.01
N VAL A 266 -26.74 17.14 -16.17
CA VAL A 266 -27.51 16.80 -17.36
C VAL A 266 -28.74 17.70 -17.31
N GLU A 267 -28.70 18.78 -18.09
CA GLU A 267 -29.84 19.63 -18.35
C GLU A 267 -30.94 18.74 -18.90
N THR A 268 -31.92 18.43 -18.05
CA THR A 268 -33.07 17.60 -18.41
C THR A 268 -33.91 18.48 -19.34
N ARG A 269 -33.68 18.36 -20.66
CA ARG A 269 -34.59 18.91 -21.65
C ARG A 269 -35.89 18.13 -21.55
N ASP A 270 -36.84 18.71 -20.81
CA ASP A 270 -38.22 18.25 -20.73
C ASP A 270 -38.89 18.52 -22.08
N ASN A 271 -38.69 17.61 -23.03
CA ASN A 271 -39.42 17.57 -24.30
C ASN A 271 -40.71 16.79 -24.10
N SER A 272 -41.61 17.34 -23.29
CA SER A 272 -42.99 16.88 -23.21
C SER A 272 -43.94 18.06 -23.29
N ASN A 273 -44.09 18.65 -24.49
CA ASN A 273 -45.24 19.49 -24.88
C ASN A 273 -45.25 19.80 -26.39
N THR A 274 -45.12 18.77 -27.22
CA THR A 274 -45.51 18.85 -28.64
C THR A 274 -46.29 17.60 -28.98
N PHE A 275 -47.56 17.56 -28.58
CA PHE A 275 -48.68 16.91 -29.26
C PHE A 275 -49.92 17.26 -28.44
N LEU A 276 -50.65 18.30 -28.83
CA LEU A 276 -52.11 18.30 -29.03
C LEU A 276 -52.59 19.74 -29.30
N GLU A 277 -53.44 19.81 -30.33
CA GLU A 277 -54.36 20.87 -30.76
C GLU A 277 -53.90 21.94 -31.78
N GLU A 278 -54.55 21.82 -32.94
CA GLU A 278 -54.65 22.73 -34.07
C GLU A 278 -55.45 24.01 -33.73
N SER A 279 -55.22 25.02 -34.57
CA SER A 279 -55.75 26.40 -34.70
C SER A 279 -57.29 26.58 -34.78
N PRO A 280 -57.88 27.79 -35.05
CA PRO A 280 -57.35 29.16 -35.13
C PRO A 280 -58.23 30.23 -34.40
N THR A 281 -57.96 31.51 -34.69
CA THR A 281 -58.84 32.71 -34.65
C THR A 281 -58.75 33.71 -33.47
N GLU A 282 -58.16 34.86 -33.82
CA GLU A 282 -58.73 36.22 -33.69
C GLU A 282 -58.41 37.18 -32.51
N PHE A 283 -58.17 38.42 -32.96
CA PHE A 283 -58.30 39.73 -32.31
C PHE A 283 -57.20 40.28 -31.37
N LYS A 284 -56.30 41.05 -32.02
CA LYS A 284 -55.75 42.33 -31.55
C LYS A 284 -56.74 43.13 -30.69
N LYS A 285 -56.30 43.54 -29.49
CA LYS A 285 -56.66 44.85 -28.91
C LYS A 285 -55.46 45.49 -28.22
N THR A 286 -55.01 46.57 -28.84
CA THR A 286 -54.30 47.72 -28.28
C THR A 286 -54.93 48.24 -26.98
N THR A 287 -54.11 48.68 -26.02
CA THR A 287 -54.26 49.80 -25.04
C THR A 287 -52.98 49.72 -24.17
N ASN A 288 -51.92 50.53 -24.27
CA ASN A 288 -51.73 51.99 -24.17
C ASN A 288 -52.25 52.60 -22.85
N GLU A 289 -51.34 52.79 -21.88
CA GLU A 289 -51.35 53.79 -20.77
C GLU A 289 -50.09 53.46 -19.92
N ASN A 290 -48.98 54.22 -19.92
CA ASN A 290 -48.73 55.56 -19.37
C ASN A 290 -49.42 55.81 -18.03
N ILE A 291 -48.65 55.70 -16.93
CA ILE A 291 -48.13 56.81 -16.08
C ILE A 291 -46.92 56.27 -15.30
#